data_AF-A0A1L8DHW4-F1
#
_entry.id   AF-A0A1L8DHW4-F1
#
_cell.length_a   1.000
_cell.length_b   1.000
_cell.length_c   1.000
_cell.angle_alpha   90.00
_cell.angle_beta   90.00
_cell.angle_gamma   90.00
#
_symmetry.space_group_name_H-M   'P 1'
#
loop_
_entity.id
_entity.type
_entity.pdbx_description
1 polymer ?
#
loop_
_entity_poly.entity_id
_entity_poly.type
_entity_poly.pdbx_seq_one_letter_code
_entity_poly.pdbx_strand_id
1 'polypeptide(L)'
;MFLLFKTLFIMYVIWAFVPDSILRDTLSLTYLPDKYFAIFIPMLILVAVSFFAFFIYPGINLTLTPGISDTSTVRDNFAIYPCQWVSPDGRESCNKPTKIQKNSWIIHKFCVKHEGCEESDDSTIGDFCDCPEDADCLPRNVPTHIAALRQKKQIPKVCDLPISSVCRTLYK
;
A
#
# COMPACT_ATOMS: atom_id res chain seq x y z
N MET A 1 30.48 -24.98 -5.51
CA MET A 1 29.92 -24.00 -6.47
C MET A 1 30.94 -22.95 -6.92
N PHE A 2 31.66 -22.26 -6.02
CA PHE A 2 32.63 -21.22 -6.39
C PHE A 2 33.76 -21.68 -7.33
N LEU A 3 34.42 -22.80 -7.02
CA LEU A 3 35.51 -23.34 -7.85
C LEU A 3 35.02 -23.75 -9.24
N LEU A 4 33.83 -24.35 -9.34
CA LEU A 4 33.22 -24.75 -10.62
C LEU A 4 32.92 -23.54 -11.51
N PHE A 5 32.38 -22.46 -10.95
CA PHE A 5 32.15 -21.22 -11.71
C PHE A 5 33.48 -20.61 -12.19
N LYS A 6 34.52 -20.62 -11.34
CA LYS A 6 35.85 -20.11 -11.69
C LYS A 6 36.47 -20.92 -12.83
N THR A 7 36.43 -22.25 -12.75
CA THR A 7 37.01 -23.12 -13.79
C THR A 7 36.27 -23.01 -15.11
N LEU A 8 34.92 -22.98 -15.10
CA LEU A 8 34.11 -22.76 -16.30
C LEU A 8 34.35 -21.39 -16.93
N PHE A 9 34.50 -20.34 -16.12
CA PHE A 9 34.82 -19.01 -16.62
C PHE A 9 36.21 -18.95 -17.28
N ILE A 10 37.23 -19.57 -16.66
CA ILE A 10 38.57 -19.65 -17.25
C ILE A 10 38.54 -20.42 -18.57
N MET A 11 37.83 -21.55 -18.62
CA MET A 11 37.65 -22.33 -19.85
C MET A 11 36.95 -21.51 -20.95
N TYR A 12 35.92 -20.75 -20.59
CA TYR A 12 35.21 -19.85 -21.50
C TYR A 12 36.10 -18.73 -22.06
N VAL A 13 36.92 -18.11 -21.20
CA VAL A 13 37.88 -17.08 -21.61
C VAL A 13 38.91 -17.67 -22.57
N ILE A 14 39.49 -18.82 -22.25
CA ILE A 14 40.45 -19.51 -23.13
C ILE A 14 39.81 -19.78 -24.50
N TRP A 15 38.59 -20.31 -24.51
CA TRP A 15 37.84 -20.55 -25.75
C TRP A 15 37.61 -19.27 -26.57
N ALA A 16 37.25 -18.15 -25.92
CA ALA A 16 36.97 -16.89 -26.60
C ALA A 16 38.20 -16.27 -27.28
N PHE A 17 39.39 -16.42 -26.69
CA PHE A 17 40.63 -15.82 -27.21
C PHE A 17 41.41 -16.72 -28.18
N VAL A 18 41.26 -18.04 -28.13
CA VAL A 18 41.99 -18.96 -29.01
C VAL A 18 41.43 -18.90 -30.44
N PRO A 19 42.28 -18.71 -31.49
CA PRO A 19 41.83 -18.65 -32.88
C PRO A 19 41.21 -19.97 -33.37
N ASP A 20 40.21 -19.89 -34.26
CA ASP A 20 39.43 -21.04 -34.75
C ASP A 20 40.28 -22.05 -35.52
N SER A 21 41.34 -21.59 -36.19
CA SER A 21 42.31 -22.46 -36.87
C SER A 21 42.93 -23.46 -35.91
N ILE A 22 43.38 -23.01 -34.73
CA ILE A 22 43.98 -23.90 -33.73
C ILE A 22 42.93 -24.89 -33.19
N LEU A 23 41.72 -24.42 -32.90
CA LEU A 23 40.62 -25.27 -32.40
C LEU A 23 40.19 -26.35 -33.40
N ARG A 24 40.17 -26.01 -34.70
CA ARG A 24 39.78 -26.94 -35.77
C ARG A 24 40.92 -27.85 -36.19
N ASP A 25 42.14 -27.34 -36.32
CA ASP A 25 43.28 -28.06 -36.88
C ASP A 25 43.98 -28.95 -35.84
N THR A 26 44.11 -28.49 -34.59
CA THR A 26 44.83 -29.26 -33.54
C THR A 26 43.90 -30.10 -32.66
N LEU A 27 42.66 -29.65 -32.50
CA LEU A 27 41.69 -30.22 -31.56
C LEU A 27 40.52 -30.91 -32.28
N SER A 28 40.39 -30.77 -33.60
CA SER A 28 39.30 -31.33 -34.42
C SER A 28 37.88 -30.93 -33.97
N LEU A 29 37.75 -29.86 -33.17
CA LEU A 29 36.45 -29.36 -32.69
C LEU A 29 35.76 -28.53 -33.78
N THR A 30 34.97 -29.19 -34.63
CA THR A 30 34.32 -28.53 -35.78
C THR A 30 32.93 -27.96 -35.45
N TYR A 31 32.29 -28.42 -34.37
CA TYR A 31 30.89 -28.12 -34.01
C TYR A 31 30.70 -26.93 -33.05
N LEU A 32 31.77 -26.23 -32.68
CA LEU A 32 31.72 -25.16 -31.70
C LEU A 32 31.03 -23.91 -32.29
N PRO A 33 30.16 -23.21 -31.53
CA PRO A 33 29.42 -22.05 -32.03
C PRO A 33 30.37 -20.90 -32.38
N ASP A 34 29.88 -19.97 -33.21
CA ASP A 34 30.66 -18.80 -33.62
C ASP A 34 31.10 -17.95 -32.41
N LYS A 35 32.28 -17.32 -32.50
CA LYS A 35 32.86 -16.49 -31.44
C LYS A 35 32.06 -15.25 -31.11
N TYR A 36 31.19 -14.83 -32.02
CA TYR A 36 30.20 -13.79 -31.74
C TYR A 36 29.41 -14.07 -30.45
N PHE A 37 29.12 -15.34 -30.14
CA PHE A 37 28.42 -15.72 -28.92
C PHE A 37 29.21 -15.40 -27.64
N ALA A 38 30.55 -15.29 -27.72
CA ALA A 38 31.39 -14.92 -26.59
C ALA A 38 31.16 -13.46 -26.13
N ILE A 39 30.71 -12.58 -27.02
CA ILE A 39 30.37 -11.20 -26.68
C ILE A 39 28.86 -11.04 -26.47
N PHE A 40 28.06 -11.77 -27.26
CA PHE A 40 26.61 -11.69 -27.19
C PHE A 40 26.04 -12.12 -25.83
N ILE A 41 26.52 -13.24 -25.26
CA ILE A 41 26.04 -13.74 -23.96
C ILE A 41 26.26 -12.73 -22.82
N PRO A 42 27.48 -12.19 -22.58
CA PRO A 42 27.69 -11.23 -21.51
C PRO A 42 26.93 -9.91 -21.76
N MET A 43 26.82 -9.45 -23.01
CA MET A 43 25.97 -8.31 -23.37
C MET A 43 24.50 -8.54 -23.00
N LEU A 44 23.95 -9.71 -23.35
CA LEU A 44 22.58 -10.06 -23.03
C LEU A 44 22.32 -10.10 -21.52
N ILE A 45 23.26 -10.65 -20.74
CA ILE A 45 23.19 -10.66 -19.27
C ILE A 45 23.20 -9.22 -18.73
N LEU A 46 24.08 -8.36 -19.21
CA LEU A 46 24.13 -6.95 -18.78
C LEU A 46 22.84 -6.21 -19.08
N VAL A 47 22.26 -6.42 -20.27
CA VAL A 47 20.97 -5.84 -20.66
C VAL A 47 19.86 -6.38 -19.77
N ALA A 48 19.80 -7.69 -19.54
CA ALA A 48 18.79 -8.31 -18.68
C ALA A 48 18.86 -7.81 -17.23
N VAL A 49 20.07 -7.71 -16.66
CA VAL A 49 20.30 -7.19 -15.31
C VAL A 49 19.90 -5.71 -15.23
N SER A 50 20.29 -4.91 -16.20
CA SER A 50 19.92 -3.48 -16.24
C SER A 50 18.41 -3.30 -16.38
N PHE A 51 17.77 -4.06 -17.27
CA PHE A 51 16.33 -4.03 -17.46
C PHE A 51 15.59 -4.41 -16.18
N PHE A 52 16.05 -5.46 -15.51
CA PHE A 52 15.49 -5.90 -14.24
C PHE A 52 15.67 -4.84 -13.14
N ALA A 53 16.87 -4.28 -13.00
CA ALA A 53 17.19 -3.33 -11.94
C ALA A 53 16.47 -1.98 -12.09
N PHE A 54 16.35 -1.47 -13.32
CA PHE A 54 15.80 -0.13 -13.56
C PHE A 54 14.30 -0.12 -13.85
N PHE A 55 13.74 -1.17 -14.44
CA PHE A 55 12.34 -1.18 -14.85
C PHE A 55 11.51 -2.13 -13.99
N ILE A 56 11.90 -3.41 -13.94
CA ILE A 56 11.09 -4.43 -13.29
C ILE A 56 11.05 -4.21 -11.77
N TYR A 57 12.22 -4.02 -11.13
CA TYR A 57 12.29 -3.89 -9.69
C TYR A 57 11.53 -2.65 -9.17
N PRO A 58 11.71 -1.44 -9.73
CA PRO A 58 10.90 -0.29 -9.35
C PRO A 58 9.41 -0.47 -9.69
N GLY A 59 9.08 -1.10 -10.82
CA GLY A 59 7.70 -1.37 -11.20
C GLY A 59 6.97 -2.29 -10.21
N ILE A 60 7.64 -3.35 -9.75
CA ILE A 60 7.12 -4.24 -8.71
C ILE A 60 6.95 -3.47 -7.40
N ASN A 61 7.98 -2.74 -6.96
CA ASN A 61 7.90 -1.96 -5.73
C ASN A 61 6.77 -0.92 -5.75
N LEU A 62 6.54 -0.27 -6.89
CA LEU A 62 5.45 0.68 -7.06
C LEU A 62 4.08 -0.02 -7.04
N THR A 63 3.98 -1.23 -7.60
CA THR A 63 2.74 -2.02 -7.59
C THR A 63 2.40 -2.52 -6.18
N LEU A 64 3.42 -2.84 -5.36
CA LEU A 64 3.24 -3.21 -3.96
C LEU A 64 2.93 -2.02 -3.03
N THR A 65 3.22 -0.80 -3.47
CA THR A 65 2.98 0.40 -2.65
C THR A 65 1.47 0.71 -2.64
N PRO A 66 0.82 0.83 -1.45
CA PRO A 66 -0.58 1.18 -1.36
C PRO A 66 -0.86 2.58 -1.95
N GLY A 67 -2.11 2.83 -2.37
CA GLY A 67 -2.49 4.09 -2.99
C GLY A 67 -2.22 5.30 -2.09
N ILE A 68 -1.94 6.46 -2.70
CA ILE A 68 -1.54 7.71 -2.00
C ILE A 68 -2.53 8.23 -0.93
N SER A 69 -3.78 7.79 -0.99
CA SER A 69 -4.83 8.18 -0.04
C SER A 69 -5.02 7.16 1.08
N ASP A 70 -4.28 6.04 1.06
CA ASP A 70 -4.34 5.06 2.12
C ASP A 70 -3.59 5.59 3.36
N THR A 71 -4.31 5.65 4.48
CA THR A 71 -3.75 6.11 5.75
C THR A 71 -2.75 5.12 6.34
N SER A 72 -2.62 3.92 5.75
CA SER A 72 -1.62 2.91 6.14
C SER A 72 -0.18 3.34 5.88
N THR A 73 0.05 4.24 4.91
CA THR A 73 1.39 4.63 4.48
C THR A 73 2.05 5.68 5.40
N VAL A 74 1.24 6.44 6.16
CA VAL A 74 1.70 7.55 7.03
C VAL A 74 1.25 7.27 8.46
N ARG A 75 1.86 6.28 9.13
CA ARG A 75 1.52 5.91 10.52
C ARG A 75 2.74 5.94 11.42
N ASP A 76 2.50 6.33 12.67
CA ASP A 76 3.45 6.22 13.78
C ASP A 76 2.82 5.42 14.94
N ASN A 77 3.60 5.14 15.98
CA ASN A 77 3.12 4.42 17.17
C ASN A 77 2.11 5.20 18.03
N PHE A 78 1.89 6.49 17.73
CA PHE A 78 1.01 7.38 18.47
C PHE A 78 -0.24 7.78 17.66
N ALA A 79 -0.41 7.23 16.46
CA ALA A 79 -1.49 7.58 15.55
C ALA A 79 -2.84 7.09 16.10
N ILE A 80 -3.72 8.03 16.45
CA ILE A 80 -5.06 7.74 16.94
C ILE A 80 -6.02 7.71 15.75
N TYR A 81 -6.71 6.58 15.57
CA TYR A 81 -7.71 6.45 14.52
C TYR A 81 -9.11 6.28 15.13
N PRO A 82 -10.13 6.98 14.61
CA PRO A 82 -11.49 6.79 15.09
C PRO A 82 -12.03 5.43 14.63
N CYS A 83 -12.97 4.89 15.37
CA CYS A 83 -13.72 3.71 14.92
C CYS A 83 -14.49 4.05 13.64
N GLN A 84 -14.40 3.20 12.62
CA GLN A 84 -15.13 3.39 11.36
C GLN A 84 -16.58 2.86 11.42
N TRP A 85 -17.07 2.51 12.62
CA TRP A 85 -18.44 2.02 12.77
C TRP A 85 -19.43 3.15 12.60
N VAL A 86 -20.41 2.92 11.72
CA VAL A 86 -21.58 3.77 11.51
C VAL A 86 -22.80 2.92 11.78
N SER A 87 -23.79 3.48 12.47
CA SER A 87 -25.07 2.83 12.71
C SER A 87 -25.74 2.48 11.37
N PRO A 88 -26.48 1.36 11.28
CA PRO A 88 -27.25 1.00 10.08
C PRO A 88 -28.17 2.13 9.59
N ASP A 89 -28.73 2.92 10.53
CA ASP A 89 -29.58 4.08 10.25
C ASP A 89 -28.81 5.32 9.77
N GLY A 90 -27.46 5.30 9.78
CA GLY A 90 -26.60 6.41 9.37
C GLY A 90 -26.62 7.63 10.29
N ARG A 91 -27.38 7.60 11.39
CA ARG A 91 -27.55 8.74 12.31
C ARG A 91 -26.41 8.90 13.31
N GLU A 92 -25.73 7.81 13.65
CA GLU A 92 -24.70 7.78 14.67
C GLU A 92 -23.41 7.14 14.17
N SER A 93 -22.28 7.77 14.48
CA SER A 93 -20.94 7.27 14.15
C SER A 93 -20.11 7.12 15.43
N CYS A 94 -19.43 6.01 15.60
CA CYS A 94 -18.57 5.81 16.76
C CYS A 94 -17.28 6.63 16.61
N ASN A 95 -17.06 7.62 17.48
CA ASN A 95 -15.81 8.40 17.49
C ASN A 95 -14.78 7.92 18.51
N LYS A 96 -14.97 6.73 19.09
CA LYS A 96 -14.02 6.20 20.07
C LYS A 96 -12.70 5.83 19.39
N PRO A 97 -11.56 6.10 20.05
CA PRO A 97 -10.28 5.63 19.56
C PRO A 97 -10.26 4.11 19.61
N THR A 98 -9.84 3.53 18.51
CA THR A 98 -9.49 2.13 18.36
C THR A 98 -8.15 1.85 19.07
N LYS A 99 -7.94 0.59 19.47
CA LYS A 99 -6.69 0.21 20.14
C LYS A 99 -5.66 -0.19 19.10
N ILE A 100 -4.51 0.50 19.09
CA ILE A 100 -3.31 0.03 18.40
C ILE A 100 -2.76 -1.16 19.18
N GLN A 101 -2.61 -2.30 18.52
CA GLN A 101 -1.90 -3.44 19.11
C GLN A 101 -0.41 -3.09 19.22
N LYS A 102 0.15 -3.15 20.43
CA LYS A 102 1.60 -3.01 20.64
C LYS A 102 2.30 -4.11 19.82
N ASN A 103 3.12 -3.72 18.84
CA ASN A 103 3.87 -4.57 17.90
C ASN A 103 3.11 -5.11 16.68
N SER A 104 1.96 -4.55 16.32
CA SER A 104 1.28 -4.90 15.06
C SER A 104 1.06 -3.66 14.20
N TRP A 105 1.24 -3.82 12.89
CA TRP A 105 0.95 -2.81 11.88
C TRP A 105 -0.52 -2.84 11.43
N ILE A 106 -1.31 -3.78 11.98
CA ILE A 106 -2.71 -3.99 11.62
C ILE A 106 -3.59 -3.06 12.45
N ILE A 107 -4.38 -2.26 11.74
CA ILE A 107 -5.42 -1.41 12.32
C ILE A 107 -6.73 -2.18 12.39
N HIS A 108 -7.27 -2.28 13.61
CA HIS A 108 -8.63 -2.74 13.84
C HIS A 108 -9.63 -1.68 13.42
N LYS A 109 -10.28 -1.83 12.25
CA LYS A 109 -11.29 -0.86 11.74
C LYS A 109 -12.34 -0.46 12.78
N PHE A 110 -12.60 -1.35 13.73
CA PHE A 110 -13.57 -1.16 14.79
C PHE A 110 -12.91 -1.10 16.17
N CYS A 111 -13.48 -0.31 17.08
CA CYS A 111 -13.07 -0.31 18.47
C CYS A 111 -13.53 -1.61 19.15
N VAL A 112 -12.99 -1.94 20.32
CA VAL A 112 -13.32 -3.18 21.08
C VAL A 112 -14.83 -3.40 21.27
N LYS A 113 -15.64 -2.33 21.31
CA LYS A 113 -17.11 -2.43 21.42
C LYS A 113 -17.79 -2.95 20.13
N HIS A 114 -17.21 -2.69 18.97
CA HIS A 114 -17.76 -2.99 17.64
C HIS A 114 -16.92 -4.04 16.89
N GLU A 115 -15.88 -4.58 17.54
CA GLU A 115 -15.07 -5.68 17.04
C GLU A 115 -15.87 -6.98 17.17
N GLY A 116 -16.58 -7.39 16.12
CA GLY A 116 -17.40 -8.62 16.08
C GLY A 116 -18.92 -8.42 16.05
N CYS A 117 -19.43 -7.20 15.89
CA CYS A 117 -20.84 -6.98 15.57
C CYS A 117 -21.09 -7.29 14.09
N GLU A 118 -21.48 -8.52 13.77
CA GLU A 118 -22.15 -8.81 12.50
C GLU A 118 -23.51 -8.09 12.46
N GLU A 119 -23.89 -7.60 11.28
CA GLU A 119 -25.16 -6.93 11.01
C GLU A 119 -26.33 -7.73 11.60
N SER A 120 -26.87 -7.27 12.72
CA SER A 120 -28.23 -7.59 13.11
C SER A 120 -29.13 -6.47 12.63
N ASP A 121 -29.74 -6.68 11.47
CA ASP A 121 -30.98 -6.03 11.06
C ASP A 121 -32.05 -6.39 12.10
N ASP A 122 -32.16 -5.59 13.16
CA ASP A 122 -33.41 -5.51 13.91
C ASP A 122 -33.74 -4.04 14.14
N SER A 123 -34.46 -3.50 13.16
CA SER A 123 -35.12 -2.22 13.25
C SER A 123 -36.22 -2.27 14.30
N THR A 124 -35.89 -1.97 15.56
CA THR A 124 -36.87 -1.44 16.50
C THR A 124 -36.49 -0.02 16.86
N ILE A 125 -37.19 0.90 16.17
CA ILE A 125 -37.24 2.33 16.48
C ILE A 125 -37.54 2.50 17.97
N GLY A 126 -36.55 3.04 18.69
CA GLY A 126 -36.73 3.67 19.99
C GLY A 126 -36.23 5.10 19.87
N ASP A 127 -37.14 6.06 19.74
CA ASP A 127 -36.81 7.47 19.92
C ASP A 127 -36.50 7.69 21.40
N PHE A 128 -35.21 7.69 21.77
CA PHE A 128 -34.78 8.06 23.12
C PHE A 128 -33.80 9.24 23.07
N CYS A 129 -34.21 10.33 23.72
CA CYS A 129 -33.30 11.36 24.20
C CYS A 129 -32.80 10.95 25.59
N ASP A 130 -31.51 10.66 25.73
CA ASP A 130 -30.87 10.53 27.04
C ASP A 130 -30.47 11.91 27.56
N CYS A 131 -31.24 12.42 28.52
CA CYS A 131 -30.89 13.60 29.33
C CYS A 131 -30.77 13.16 30.81
N PRO A 132 -29.57 13.19 31.42
CA PRO A 132 -29.35 12.65 32.76
C PRO A 132 -29.89 13.50 33.93
N GLU A 133 -30.44 14.70 33.71
CA GLU A 133 -31.15 15.44 34.77
C GLU A 133 -32.40 16.13 34.22
N ASP A 134 -33.55 15.80 34.82
CA ASP A 134 -34.91 16.22 34.48
C ASP A 134 -35.13 17.74 34.66
N ALA A 135 -34.86 18.52 33.62
CA ALA A 135 -35.45 19.85 33.46
C ALA A 135 -35.91 20.03 32.00
N ASP A 136 -37.23 19.93 31.82
CA ASP A 136 -38.02 20.17 30.61
C ASP A 136 -37.26 20.66 29.37
N CYS A 137 -37.07 19.77 28.39
CA CYS A 137 -36.64 20.10 27.05
C CYS A 137 -37.77 20.88 26.34
N LEU A 138 -37.95 22.17 26.62
CA LEU A 138 -38.78 23.02 25.77
C LEU A 138 -38.03 23.30 24.46
N PRO A 139 -38.49 22.80 23.29
CA PRO A 139 -37.97 23.27 22.02
C PRO A 139 -38.25 24.78 21.92
N ARG A 140 -37.19 25.60 21.90
CA ARG A 140 -37.35 27.04 21.64
C ARG A 140 -37.86 27.21 20.21
N ASN A 141 -39.13 27.60 20.14
CA ASN A 141 -39.95 27.77 18.95
C ASN A 141 -39.45 28.90 18.01
N VAL A 142 -38.32 28.68 17.31
CA VAL A 142 -37.94 29.41 16.08
C VAL A 142 -37.03 28.53 15.18
N PRO A 143 -37.60 27.76 14.24
CA PRO A 143 -36.89 26.74 13.45
C PRO A 143 -36.03 27.28 12.28
N THR A 144 -36.00 28.60 12.05
CA THR A 144 -35.41 29.17 10.81
C THR A 144 -33.89 29.00 10.70
N HIS A 145 -33.17 28.94 11.83
CA HIS A 145 -31.72 28.80 11.83
C HIS A 145 -31.25 27.35 11.58
N ILE A 146 -32.09 26.33 11.84
CA ILE A 146 -31.74 24.92 11.65
C ILE A 146 -31.66 24.58 10.15
N ALA A 147 -32.55 25.14 9.34
CA ALA A 147 -32.53 24.98 7.89
C ALA A 147 -31.24 25.58 7.28
N ALA A 148 -30.83 26.77 7.73
CA ALA A 148 -29.60 27.41 7.30
C ALA A 148 -28.34 26.64 7.73
N LEU A 149 -28.35 26.02 8.92
CA LEU A 149 -27.25 25.17 9.38
C LEU A 149 -27.15 23.86 8.60
N ARG A 150 -28.28 23.23 8.22
CA ARG A 150 -28.28 22.04 7.34
C ARG A 150 -27.83 22.35 5.91
N GLN A 151 -28.08 23.56 5.42
CA GLN A 151 -27.63 24.01 4.10
C GLN A 151 -26.12 24.32 4.07
N LYS A 152 -25.49 24.55 5.22
CA LYS A 152 -24.05 24.73 5.30
C LYS A 152 -23.38 23.39 5.02
N LYS A 153 -22.51 23.36 4.00
CA LYS A 153 -21.67 22.19 3.70
C LYS A 153 -20.95 21.77 4.98
N GLN A 154 -21.29 20.59 5.51
CA GLN A 154 -20.61 20.07 6.68
C GLN A 154 -19.13 19.92 6.37
N ILE A 155 -18.31 20.51 7.23
CA ILE A 155 -16.86 20.39 7.15
C ILE A 155 -16.54 18.98 7.64
N PRO A 156 -15.95 18.10 6.81
CA PRO A 156 -15.56 16.77 7.26
C PRO A 156 -14.55 16.91 8.39
N LYS A 157 -14.49 15.91 9.29
CA LYS A 157 -13.48 15.93 10.34
C LYS A 157 -12.11 15.86 9.70
N VAL A 158 -11.10 16.46 10.33
CA VAL A 158 -9.73 16.55 9.77
C VAL A 158 -9.18 15.17 9.38
N CYS A 159 -9.52 14.13 10.13
CA CYS A 159 -9.12 12.75 9.87
C CYS A 159 -9.77 12.12 8.62
N ASP A 160 -10.85 12.71 8.12
CA ASP A 160 -11.61 12.21 6.96
C ASP A 160 -11.17 12.90 5.65
N LEU A 161 -10.21 13.84 5.70
CA LEU A 161 -9.67 14.45 4.48
C LEU A 161 -8.66 13.50 3.80
N PRO A 162 -8.78 13.28 2.48
CA PRO A 162 -7.78 12.50 1.76
C PRO A 162 -6.44 13.23 1.77
N ILE A 163 -5.40 12.54 2.26
CA ILE A 163 -4.03 13.06 2.39
C ILE A 163 -3.54 13.65 1.07
N SER A 164 -3.87 13.02 -0.06
CA SER A 164 -3.55 13.51 -1.41
C SER A 164 -4.06 14.93 -1.69
N SER A 165 -5.26 15.28 -1.19
CA SER A 165 -5.82 16.63 -1.35
C SER A 165 -5.13 17.65 -0.45
N VAL A 166 -4.75 17.24 0.76
CA VAL A 166 -4.00 18.08 1.70
C VAL A 166 -2.60 18.37 1.15
N CYS A 167 -1.86 17.34 0.75
CA CYS A 167 -0.53 17.48 0.16
C CYS A 167 -0.56 18.37 -1.10
N ARG A 168 -1.56 18.20 -1.97
CA ARG A 168 -1.73 19.05 -3.17
C ARG A 168 -1.98 20.54 -2.83
N THR A 169 -2.56 20.81 -1.67
CA THR A 169 -2.85 22.18 -1.23
C THR A 169 -1.64 22.80 -0.51
N LEU A 170 -0.90 22.01 0.28
CA LEU A 170 0.25 22.48 1.05
C LEU A 170 1.51 22.70 0.21
N TYR A 171 1.77 21.81 -0.75
CA TYR A 171 3.00 21.84 -1.57
C TYR A 171 2.75 22.43 -2.97
N LYS A 172 1.81 23.38 -3.05
CA LYS A 172 1.44 24.06 -4.28
C LYS A 172 2.24 25.34 -4.51
#